data_AF-K1R4U9-F1
#
_entry.id   AF-K1R4U9-F1
#
_cell.length_a   1.000
_cell.length_b   1.000
_cell.length_c   1.000
_cell.angle_alpha   90.00
_cell.angle_beta   90.00
_cell.angle_gamma   90.00
#
_symmetry.space_group_name_H-M   'P 1'
#
loop_
_entity.id
_entity.type
_entity.pdbx_description
1 polymer ?
#
loop_
_entity_poly.entity_id
_entity_poly.type
_entity_poly.pdbx_seq_one_letter_code
_entity_poly.pdbx_strand_id
1 'polypeptide(L)'
;MEGGFLVNDNDKPKVNEKTFHYDVSNRMKKDMDNAFIRLLGKDDSFEFTFGTKQGTIVDGVKKNSRPGYNSDLCLRVDIQGSFTETVAGKKMEIANIQIQLNQKTRPSTIAQVHFQCGVKIPGDVIKRAFEKSWTEKKIIYVYRNVKK
;
A
#
# COMPACT_ATOMS: atom_id res chain seq x y z
N MET A 1 11.17 14.63 7.17
CA MET A 1 10.45 14.17 8.38
C MET A 1 9.07 14.78 8.32
N GLU A 2 8.04 14.01 8.01
CA GLU A 2 6.67 14.55 7.83
C GLU A 2 5.67 13.65 8.54
N GLY A 3 4.73 14.25 9.27
CA GLY A 3 3.61 13.56 9.92
C GLY A 3 3.94 12.65 11.10
N GLY A 4 5.22 12.54 11.52
CA GLY A 4 5.61 11.63 12.59
C GLY A 4 5.59 10.16 12.20
N PHE A 5 5.73 9.83 10.90
CA PHE A 5 5.88 8.46 10.39
C PHE A 5 7.27 8.23 9.78
N LEU A 6 7.75 6.99 9.86
CA LEU A 6 8.95 6.50 9.17
C LEU A 6 8.52 5.65 7.97
N VAL A 7 9.20 5.84 6.83
CA VAL A 7 8.98 5.11 5.57
C VAL A 7 10.30 4.51 5.09
N ASN A 8 10.58 3.27 5.43
CA ASN A 8 11.85 2.59 5.16
C ASN A 8 11.67 1.10 4.88
N ASP A 9 12.73 0.42 4.44
CA ASP A 9 12.77 -1.02 4.20
C ASP A 9 13.29 -1.82 5.41
N ASN A 10 13.64 -1.13 6.51
CA ASN A 10 14.23 -1.69 7.74
C ASN A 10 15.41 -2.65 7.49
N ASP A 11 16.25 -2.36 6.49
CA ASP A 11 17.38 -3.20 6.07
C ASP A 11 16.99 -4.66 5.77
N LYS A 12 15.69 -4.90 5.51
CA LYS A 12 15.22 -6.23 5.15
C LYS A 12 15.77 -6.59 3.76
N PRO A 13 16.15 -7.86 3.55
CA PRO A 13 16.61 -8.29 2.23
C PRO A 13 15.53 -7.99 1.19
N LYS A 14 15.97 -7.64 -0.02
CA LYS A 14 15.08 -7.51 -1.17
C LYS A 14 14.22 -8.77 -1.29
N VAL A 15 12.92 -8.58 -1.37
CA VAL A 15 11.98 -9.67 -1.71
C VAL A 15 12.34 -10.20 -3.10
N ASN A 16 11.90 -11.42 -3.44
CA ASN A 16 12.08 -11.98 -4.77
C ASN A 16 11.50 -11.04 -5.84
N GLU A 17 12.33 -10.23 -6.48
CA GLU A 17 11.92 -9.18 -7.43
C GLU A 17 11.08 -9.74 -8.58
N LYS A 18 11.17 -11.05 -8.89
CA LYS A 18 10.36 -11.73 -9.90
C LYS A 18 8.86 -11.73 -9.58
N THR A 19 8.46 -11.42 -8.36
CA THR A 19 7.05 -11.26 -7.99
C THR A 19 6.51 -9.87 -8.34
N PHE A 20 7.38 -8.89 -8.55
CA PHE A 20 7.03 -7.53 -8.94
C PHE A 20 6.89 -7.40 -10.46
N HIS A 21 5.93 -6.58 -10.87
CA HIS A 21 5.72 -6.21 -12.26
C HIS A 21 6.92 -5.41 -12.75
N TYR A 22 7.42 -5.75 -13.94
CA TYR A 22 8.75 -5.32 -14.37
C TYR A 22 8.84 -3.79 -14.56
N ASP A 23 7.81 -3.19 -15.17
CA ASP A 23 7.71 -1.75 -15.44
C ASP A 23 6.31 -1.19 -15.14
N VAL A 24 6.27 -0.09 -14.37
CA VAL A 24 5.04 0.64 -14.06
C VAL A 24 4.82 1.74 -15.09
N SER A 25 3.84 1.54 -15.98
CA SER A 25 3.48 2.52 -17.02
C SER A 25 2.93 3.83 -16.44
N ASN A 26 2.99 4.93 -17.20
CA ASN A 26 2.38 6.21 -16.80
C ASN A 26 0.87 6.10 -16.54
N ARG A 27 0.18 5.21 -17.27
CA ARG A 27 -1.24 4.90 -17.00
C ARG A 27 -1.41 4.28 -15.61
N MET A 28 -0.59 3.29 -15.26
CA MET A 28 -0.65 2.65 -13.94
C MET A 28 -0.38 3.64 -12.81
N LYS A 29 0.57 4.57 -12.99
CA LYS A 29 0.82 5.64 -12.01
C LYS A 29 -0.42 6.51 -11.78
N LYS A 30 -1.09 6.93 -12.86
CA LYS A 30 -2.35 7.70 -12.79
C LYS A 30 -3.49 6.89 -12.16
N ASP A 31 -3.59 5.61 -12.49
CA ASP A 31 -4.61 4.73 -11.91
C ASP A 31 -4.34 4.47 -10.42
N MET A 32 -3.07 4.50 -9.97
CA MET A 32 -2.74 4.44 -8.54
C MET A 32 -3.20 5.68 -7.80
N ASP A 33 -3.02 6.88 -8.36
CA ASP A 33 -3.55 8.11 -7.76
C ASP A 33 -5.07 8.02 -7.56
N ASN A 34 -5.79 7.52 -8.56
CA ASN A 34 -7.23 7.27 -8.44
C ASN A 34 -7.54 6.19 -7.39
N ALA A 35 -6.75 5.11 -7.31
CA ALA A 35 -6.94 4.08 -6.29
C ALA A 35 -6.69 4.62 -4.87
N PHE A 36 -5.74 5.53 -4.68
CA PHE A 36 -5.51 6.19 -3.39
C PHE A 36 -6.65 7.11 -3.01
N ILE A 37 -7.19 7.88 -3.96
CA ILE A 37 -8.42 8.65 -3.74
C ILE A 37 -9.54 7.69 -3.30
N ARG A 38 -9.70 6.53 -3.96
CA ARG A 38 -10.70 5.52 -3.57
C ARG A 38 -10.50 4.97 -2.17
N LEU A 39 -9.26 4.64 -1.82
CA LEU A 39 -8.88 4.11 -0.52
C LEU A 39 -9.20 5.11 0.61
N LEU A 40 -8.80 6.37 0.42
CA LEU A 40 -8.96 7.42 1.40
C LEU A 40 -10.41 7.92 1.50
N GLY A 41 -11.18 7.83 0.42
CA GLY A 41 -12.58 8.25 0.46
C GLY A 41 -12.71 9.76 0.55
N LYS A 42 -13.26 10.25 1.67
CA LYS A 42 -13.32 11.68 2.00
C LYS A 42 -12.28 12.08 3.05
N ASP A 43 -11.56 11.10 3.59
CA ASP A 43 -10.61 11.30 4.67
C ASP A 43 -9.23 11.65 4.10
N ASP A 44 -8.40 12.30 4.92
CA ASP A 44 -7.00 12.63 4.58
C ASP A 44 -6.02 11.51 4.98
N SER A 45 -6.54 10.49 5.68
CA SER A 45 -5.77 9.44 6.31
C SER A 45 -6.55 8.13 6.32
N PHE A 46 -5.83 7.02 6.39
CA PHE A 46 -6.41 5.68 6.48
C PHE A 46 -5.82 4.92 7.67
N GLU A 47 -6.66 4.17 8.36
CA GLU A 47 -6.24 3.29 9.45
C GLU A 47 -6.44 1.84 9.04
N PHE A 48 -5.35 1.07 9.03
CA PHE A 48 -5.42 -0.37 8.81
C PHE A 48 -5.69 -1.11 10.13
N THR A 49 -6.54 -2.12 10.09
CA THR A 49 -6.95 -2.87 11.28
C THR A 49 -6.28 -4.25 11.33
N PHE A 50 -5.82 -4.65 12.52
CA PHE A 50 -5.28 -5.99 12.74
C PHE A 50 -6.38 -7.05 12.76
N GLY A 51 -6.05 -8.28 12.33
CA GLY A 51 -7.02 -9.36 12.19
C GLY A 51 -7.88 -9.28 10.94
N THR A 52 -7.61 -8.32 10.04
CA THR A 52 -8.33 -8.20 8.77
C THR A 52 -7.99 -9.39 7.87
N LYS A 53 -9.02 -10.12 7.44
CA LYS A 53 -8.89 -11.23 6.49
C LYS A 53 -8.43 -10.71 5.13
N GLN A 54 -7.84 -11.60 4.34
CA GLN A 54 -7.45 -11.30 2.96
C GLN A 54 -8.65 -10.81 2.15
N GLY A 55 -8.46 -9.75 1.38
CA GLY A 55 -9.52 -9.19 0.56
C GLY A 55 -9.14 -7.90 -0.17
N THR A 56 -9.92 -7.58 -1.20
CA THR A 56 -9.78 -6.35 -1.97
C THR A 56 -10.43 -5.18 -1.25
N ILE A 57 -9.65 -4.15 -0.96
CA ILE A 57 -10.13 -2.91 -0.32
C ILE A 57 -10.42 -1.81 -1.34
N VAL A 58 -9.72 -1.82 -2.47
CA VAL A 58 -10.05 -0.98 -3.62
C VAL A 58 -10.16 -1.86 -4.84
N ASP A 59 -11.39 -2.01 -5.32
CA ASP A 59 -11.69 -2.73 -6.55
C ASP A 59 -11.46 -1.80 -7.77
N GLY A 60 -10.72 -2.30 -8.76
CA GLY A 60 -10.39 -1.56 -9.97
C GLY A 60 -11.56 -1.38 -10.95
N VAL A 61 -12.57 -2.26 -10.94
CA VAL A 61 -13.76 -2.17 -11.81
C VAL A 61 -14.97 -1.51 -11.14
N LYS A 62 -14.98 -1.40 -9.81
CA LYS A 62 -16.14 -0.84 -9.11
C LYS A 62 -16.28 0.65 -9.42
N LYS A 63 -17.34 0.99 -10.17
CA LYS A 63 -17.70 2.37 -10.54
C LYS A 63 -18.60 3.01 -9.48
N ASN A 64 -18.41 4.30 -9.23
CA ASN A 64 -19.29 5.12 -8.38
C ASN A 64 -19.59 6.45 -9.08
N SER A 65 -20.68 7.10 -8.71
CA SER A 65 -21.13 8.40 -9.28
C SER A 65 -20.22 9.58 -8.91
N ARG A 66 -19.27 9.39 -8.00
CA ARG A 66 -18.29 10.42 -7.63
C ARG A 66 -17.22 10.61 -8.72
N PRO A 67 -16.86 11.85 -9.09
CA PRO A 67 -15.73 12.12 -9.98
C PRO A 67 -14.44 11.44 -9.47
N GLY A 68 -13.69 10.77 -10.35
CA GLY A 68 -12.50 9.96 -10.01
C GLY A 68 -12.79 8.48 -9.63
N TYR A 69 -14.03 8.16 -9.28
CA TYR A 69 -14.47 6.78 -9.00
C TYR A 69 -15.17 6.12 -10.19
N ASN A 70 -15.37 6.84 -11.29
CA ASN A 70 -16.10 6.37 -12.46
C ASN A 70 -15.19 5.79 -13.57
N SER A 71 -13.89 5.69 -13.33
CA SER A 71 -12.93 5.09 -14.27
C SER A 71 -12.68 3.61 -13.97
N ASP A 72 -12.44 2.81 -15.01
CA ASP A 72 -11.90 1.46 -14.83
C ASP A 72 -10.39 1.56 -14.60
N LEU A 73 -9.92 1.10 -13.44
CA LEU A 73 -8.51 1.07 -13.09
C LEU A 73 -7.88 -0.24 -13.57
N CYS A 74 -6.66 -0.17 -14.07
CA CYS A 74 -5.90 -1.37 -14.43
C CYS A 74 -5.39 -2.17 -13.21
N LEU A 75 -5.66 -1.70 -12.00
CA LEU A 75 -5.12 -2.21 -10.74
C LEU A 75 -6.16 -2.24 -9.62
N ARG A 76 -5.86 -2.97 -8.56
CA ARG A 76 -6.62 -3.04 -7.32
C ARG A 76 -5.68 -2.97 -6.11
N VAL A 77 -6.23 -2.66 -4.95
CA VAL A 77 -5.50 -2.66 -3.68
C VAL A 77 -6.08 -3.75 -2.79
N ASP A 78 -5.21 -4.66 -2.35
CA ASP A 78 -5.59 -5.84 -1.58
C ASP A 78 -4.86 -5.87 -0.23
N ILE A 79 -5.60 -6.27 0.81
CA ILE A 79 -5.01 -6.72 2.08
C ILE A 79 -4.64 -8.20 1.89
N GLN A 80 -3.35 -8.52 2.00
CA GLN A 80 -2.82 -9.89 1.95
C GLN A 80 -2.82 -10.57 3.32
N GLY A 81 -3.18 -9.83 4.37
CA GLY A 81 -3.33 -10.31 5.74
C GLY A 81 -2.69 -9.36 6.73
N SER A 82 -2.72 -9.75 8.00
CA SER A 82 -2.05 -9.03 9.08
C SER A 82 -1.25 -9.99 9.95
N PHE A 83 -0.13 -9.53 10.48
CA PHE A 83 0.73 -10.32 11.37
C PHE A 83 1.45 -9.41 12.37
N THR A 84 2.11 -10.01 13.35
CA THR A 84 2.93 -9.28 14.31
C THR A 84 4.40 -9.46 13.98
N GLU A 85 5.16 -8.37 13.95
CA GLU A 85 6.60 -8.40 13.67
C GLU A 85 7.35 -7.42 14.58
N THR A 86 8.60 -7.74 14.92
CA THR A 86 9.50 -6.79 15.59
C THR A 86 10.13 -5.87 14.56
N VAL A 87 9.79 -4.58 14.62
CA VAL A 87 10.31 -3.52 13.75
C VAL A 87 10.94 -2.45 14.63
N ALA A 88 12.16 -2.02 14.30
CA ALA A 88 12.93 -1.05 15.09
C ALA A 88 12.99 -1.38 16.60
N GLY A 89 13.12 -2.67 16.94
CA GLY A 89 13.18 -3.15 18.32
C GLY A 89 11.85 -3.18 19.08
N LYS A 90 10.71 -2.96 18.40
CA LYS A 90 9.37 -3.02 19.01
C LYS A 90 8.48 -4.02 18.30
N LYS A 91 7.71 -4.80 19.06
CA LYS A 91 6.68 -5.68 18.53
C LYS A 91 5.49 -4.85 18.05
N MET A 92 5.14 -4.96 16.77
CA MET A 92 4.08 -4.18 16.14
C MET A 92 3.12 -5.07 15.35
N GLU A 93 1.85 -4.70 15.36
CA GLU A 93 0.84 -5.25 14.45
C GLU A 93 0.95 -4.59 13.09
N ILE A 94 1.03 -5.41 12.05
CA ILE A 94 1.29 -5.00 10.67
C ILE A 94 0.17 -5.51 9.76
N ALA A 95 -0.31 -4.64 8.87
CA ALA A 95 -1.13 -5.01 7.72
C ALA A 95 -0.26 -5.07 6.47
N ASN A 96 -0.32 -6.19 5.75
CA ASN A 96 0.35 -6.38 4.47
C ASN A 96 -0.57 -5.95 3.32
N ILE A 97 -0.24 -4.84 2.69
CA ILE A 97 -1.04 -4.25 1.61
C ILE A 97 -0.28 -4.36 0.31
N GLN A 98 -0.99 -4.79 -0.73
CA GLN A 98 -0.42 -4.98 -2.05
C GLN A 98 -1.25 -4.27 -3.10
N ILE A 99 -0.57 -3.53 -3.98
CA ILE A 99 -1.16 -3.04 -5.22
C ILE A 99 -0.88 -4.09 -6.28
N GLN A 100 -1.93 -4.55 -6.94
CA GLN A 100 -1.84 -5.58 -7.96
C GLN A 100 -2.52 -5.14 -9.25
N LEU A 101 -2.05 -5.67 -10.38
CA LEU A 101 -2.83 -5.63 -11.61
C LEU A 101 -4.19 -6.28 -11.38
N ASN A 102 -5.22 -5.65 -11.92
CA ASN A 102 -6.57 -6.16 -11.82
C ASN A 102 -6.75 -7.46 -12.63
N GLN A 103 -5.90 -7.66 -13.64
CA GLN A 103 -5.83 -8.87 -14.44
C GLN A 103 -5.14 -10.02 -13.68
N LYS A 104 -5.45 -11.26 -14.06
CA LYS A 104 -4.83 -12.47 -13.46
C LYS A 104 -3.46 -12.82 -14.06
N THR A 105 -2.75 -11.85 -14.64
CA THR A 105 -1.44 -12.03 -15.25
C THR A 105 -0.33 -11.96 -14.20
N ARG A 106 0.62 -12.91 -14.21
CA ARG A 106 1.78 -12.91 -13.31
C ARG A 106 3.05 -12.46 -14.05
N PRO A 107 3.94 -11.67 -13.42
CA PRO A 107 3.80 -11.05 -12.09
C PRO A 107 2.76 -9.93 -12.05
N SER A 108 1.91 -9.94 -11.02
CA SER A 108 0.82 -8.96 -10.84
C SER A 108 1.14 -7.87 -9.82
N THR A 109 2.13 -8.07 -8.94
CA THR A 109 2.44 -7.14 -7.85
C THR A 109 3.08 -5.88 -8.40
N ILE A 110 2.48 -4.72 -8.21
CA ILE A 110 3.11 -3.45 -8.56
C ILE A 110 3.93 -2.94 -7.37
N ALA A 111 3.35 -3.00 -6.17
CA ALA A 111 3.95 -2.51 -4.93
C ALA A 111 3.41 -3.31 -3.74
N GLN A 112 4.20 -3.40 -2.67
CA GLN A 112 3.81 -4.04 -1.42
C GLN A 112 4.35 -3.25 -0.22
N VAL A 113 3.47 -2.95 0.74
CA VAL A 113 3.79 -2.10 1.89
C VAL A 113 3.19 -2.72 3.16
N HIS A 114 4.00 -2.73 4.22
CA HIS A 114 3.66 -3.13 5.56
C HIS A 114 3.31 -1.90 6.40
N PHE A 115 2.03 -1.69 6.68
CA PHE A 115 1.58 -0.57 7.49
C PHE A 115 1.35 -1.00 8.93
N GLN A 116 1.75 -0.16 9.87
CA GLN A 116 1.36 -0.31 11.27
C GLN A 116 -0.18 -0.26 11.39
N CYS A 117 -0.75 -1.23 12.08
CA CYS A 117 -2.18 -1.25 12.40
C CYS A 117 -2.54 -0.26 13.52
N GLY A 118 -3.81 0.16 13.56
CA GLY A 118 -4.36 0.95 14.67
C GLY A 118 -3.87 2.40 14.75
N VAL A 119 -3.32 2.92 13.65
CA VAL A 119 -2.88 4.32 13.55
C VAL A 119 -3.42 4.93 12.26
N LYS A 120 -3.87 6.19 12.33
CA LYS A 120 -4.26 6.97 11.15
C LYS A 120 -3.02 7.41 10.39
N ILE A 121 -2.82 6.84 9.20
CA ILE A 121 -1.67 7.11 8.34
C ILE A 121 -2.08 8.13 7.29
N PRO A 122 -1.41 9.28 7.19
CA PRO A 122 -1.69 10.30 6.18
C PRO A 122 -1.60 9.73 4.75
N GLY A 123 -2.51 10.19 3.87
CA GLY A 123 -2.60 9.70 2.50
C GLY A 123 -1.34 9.93 1.66
N ASP A 124 -0.62 11.02 1.89
CA ASP A 124 0.67 11.32 1.27
C ASP A 124 1.77 10.33 1.70
N VAL A 125 1.77 9.92 2.98
CA VAL A 125 2.68 8.89 3.51
C VAL A 125 2.38 7.54 2.87
N ILE A 126 1.10 7.17 2.75
CA ILE A 126 0.67 5.94 2.07
C ILE A 126 1.14 5.93 0.62
N LYS A 127 0.85 7.00 -0.13
CA LYS A 127 1.24 7.14 -1.54
C LYS A 127 2.76 6.99 -1.71
N ARG A 128 3.54 7.76 -0.96
CA ARG A 128 5.01 7.72 -1.02
C ARG A 128 5.58 6.34 -0.70
N ALA A 129 4.99 5.61 0.25
CA ALA A 129 5.46 4.27 0.60
C ALA A 129 5.27 3.28 -0.56
N PHE A 130 4.14 3.33 -1.26
CA PHE A 130 3.92 2.52 -2.44
C PHE A 130 4.80 2.92 -3.62
N GLU A 131 5.00 4.22 -3.85
CA GLU A 131 5.94 4.71 -4.88
C GLU A 131 7.38 4.23 -4.61
N LYS A 132 7.80 4.27 -3.35
CA LYS A 132 9.12 3.75 -2.94
C LYS A 132 9.19 2.23 -3.16
N SER A 133 8.13 1.50 -2.82
CA SER A 133 8.04 0.05 -2.99
C SER A 133 8.15 -0.37 -4.46
N TRP A 134 7.43 0.25 -5.39
CA TRP A 134 7.56 -0.10 -6.81
C TRP A 134 8.94 0.28 -7.37
N THR A 135 9.55 1.35 -6.83
CA THR A 135 10.77 1.93 -7.44
C THR A 135 11.97 1.08 -7.06
N GLU A 136 12.02 0.70 -5.77
CA GLU A 136 13.07 -0.13 -5.23
C GLU A 136 12.79 -1.63 -5.38
N LYS A 137 11.55 -1.99 -5.77
CA LYS A 137 11.05 -3.37 -5.85
C LYS A 137 11.21 -4.11 -4.52
N LYS A 138 10.80 -3.43 -3.44
CA LYS A 138 10.94 -3.87 -2.05
C LYS A 138 9.64 -3.74 -1.28
N ILE A 139 9.52 -4.51 -0.19
CA ILE A 139 8.51 -4.23 0.83
C ILE A 139 8.97 -3.03 1.64
N ILE A 140 8.11 -2.01 1.70
CA ILE A 140 8.33 -0.82 2.52
C ILE A 140 7.51 -0.94 3.80
N TYR A 141 8.07 -0.52 4.92
CA TYR A 141 7.40 -0.44 6.20
C TYR A 141 7.02 1.01 6.50
N VAL A 142 5.82 1.18 7.04
CA VAL A 142 5.30 2.48 7.48
C VAL A 142 4.81 2.34 8.91
N TYR A 143 5.43 3.08 9.82
CA TYR A 143 5.10 3.05 11.24
C TYR A 143 5.35 4.41 11.89
N ARG A 144 4.66 4.65 13.00
CA ARG A 144 4.77 5.90 13.74
C ARG A 144 6.17 6.02 14.33
N ASN A 145 6.80 7.14 14.10
CA ASN A 145 8.07 7.50 14.72
C ASN A 145 7.82 7.75 16.20
N VAL A 146 8.11 6.76 17.02
CA VAL A 146 8.18 6.97 18.46
C VAL A 146 9.55 7.57 18.73
N LYS A 147 9.67 8.90 18.67
CA LYS A 147 10.85 9.58 19.24
C LYS A 147 11.01 9.05 20.67
N LYS A 148 12.18 8.47 20.96
CA LYS A 148 12.60 8.29 22.35
C LYS A 148 12.83 9.65 22.97
#